data_AF-A0A6V7QL84-F1
#
_entry.id   AF-A0A6V7QL84-F1
#
_cell.length_a   1.000
_cell.length_b   1.000
_cell.length_c   1.000
_cell.angle_alpha   90.00
_cell.angle_beta   90.00
_cell.angle_gamma   90.00
#
_symmetry.space_group_name_H-M   'P 1'
#
loop_
_entity.id
_entity.type
_entity.pdbx_description
1 polymer ?
#
loop_
_entity_poly.entity_id
_entity_poly.type
_entity_poly.pdbx_seq_one_letter_code
_entity_poly.pdbx_strand_id
1 'polypeptide(L)'
;MKGSEVPTNDGMPVGYALSPTETVNYVSAHDNETLFDIVSLKTPVELTVDDRCRINHLASSIIALSQGVPFFHAGDEILRSKSLDHDWVNISYETNNWGVGLPLREKNENNWPLIKPRLANPSFKPEKRHILAALDNFVDLLKIRYSPLFRLGTANSIQERVRFHNTGQEHLNCTLCS
;
A
#
# COMPACT_ATOMS: atom_id res chain seq x y z
N MET A 1 11.23 -8.00 -22.47
CA MET A 1 12.06 -7.77 -21.26
C MET A 1 11.70 -8.86 -20.26
N LYS A 2 12.69 -9.57 -19.73
CA LYS A 2 12.49 -10.54 -18.65
C LYS A 2 12.58 -9.83 -17.30
N GLY A 3 11.87 -10.33 -16.28
CA GLY A 3 11.93 -9.75 -14.93
C GLY A 3 13.34 -9.77 -14.33
N SER A 4 14.18 -10.74 -14.71
CA SER A 4 15.56 -10.86 -14.25
C SER A 4 16.51 -9.84 -14.89
N GLU A 5 16.08 -9.13 -15.93
CA GLU A 5 16.87 -8.11 -16.62
C GLU A 5 16.59 -6.70 -16.05
N VAL A 6 15.62 -6.57 -15.15
CA VAL A 6 15.28 -5.31 -14.48
C VAL A 6 16.07 -5.23 -13.17
N PRO A 7 16.96 -4.25 -13.00
CA PRO A 7 17.76 -4.11 -11.79
C PRO A 7 16.98 -3.41 -10.67
N THR A 8 17.24 -3.80 -9.43
CA THR A 8 16.93 -3.04 -8.21
C THR A 8 17.96 -1.92 -8.00
N ASN A 9 17.76 -1.09 -6.97
CA ASN A 9 18.69 0.01 -6.62
C ASN A 9 20.12 -0.48 -6.29
N ASP A 10 20.26 -1.71 -5.79
CA ASP A 10 21.52 -2.39 -5.50
C ASP A 10 22.00 -3.29 -6.65
N GLY A 11 21.32 -3.28 -7.80
CA GLY A 11 21.72 -3.98 -9.02
C GLY A 11 21.30 -5.46 -9.09
N MET A 12 20.54 -5.95 -8.11
CA MET A 12 19.99 -7.31 -8.12
C MET A 12 18.79 -7.44 -9.07
N PRO A 13 18.48 -8.64 -9.58
CA PRO A 13 17.32 -8.84 -10.43
C PRO A 13 16.01 -8.63 -9.66
N VAL A 14 15.08 -7.83 -10.19
CA VAL A 14 13.74 -7.65 -9.61
C VAL A 14 12.94 -8.95 -9.66
N GLY A 15 12.94 -9.63 -10.82
CA GLY A 15 12.29 -10.94 -10.98
C GLY A 15 13.22 -12.10 -10.64
N TYR A 16 12.89 -12.85 -9.60
CA TYR A 16 13.71 -13.97 -9.09
C TYR A 16 12.98 -15.32 -9.00
N ALA A 17 11.63 -15.32 -8.95
CA ALA A 17 10.84 -16.52 -8.70
C ALA A 17 10.64 -17.40 -9.95
N LEU A 18 10.52 -18.71 -9.75
CA LEU A 18 10.16 -19.70 -10.78
C LEU A 18 8.66 -19.93 -10.86
N SER A 19 7.94 -19.68 -9.76
CA SER A 19 6.48 -19.80 -9.66
C SER A 19 5.88 -18.55 -9.00
N PRO A 20 4.69 -18.09 -9.42
CA PRO A 20 4.00 -17.00 -8.72
C PRO A 20 3.75 -17.30 -7.23
N THR A 21 3.64 -18.57 -6.85
CA THR A 21 3.43 -18.97 -5.44
C THR A 21 4.64 -18.74 -4.55
N GLU A 22 5.82 -18.48 -5.13
CA GLU A 22 7.07 -18.16 -4.41
C GLU A 22 7.21 -16.65 -4.15
N THR A 23 6.24 -15.84 -4.59
CA THR A 23 6.26 -14.39 -4.41
C THR A 23 5.14 -13.96 -3.48
N VAL A 24 5.53 -13.32 -2.37
CA VAL A 24 4.63 -12.63 -1.46
C VAL A 24 4.70 -11.13 -1.75
N ASN A 25 3.61 -10.56 -2.29
CA ASN A 25 3.52 -9.15 -2.61
C ASN A 25 2.88 -8.40 -1.45
N TYR A 26 3.51 -7.30 -1.00
CA TYR A 26 3.01 -6.46 0.07
C TYR A 26 3.47 -5.01 -0.09
N VAL A 27 2.75 -4.08 0.55
CA VAL A 27 3.11 -2.64 0.64
C VAL A 27 3.21 -2.15 2.08
N SER A 28 2.85 -3.00 3.03
CA SER A 28 2.84 -2.72 4.47
C SER A 28 2.95 -4.04 5.23
N ALA A 29 3.53 -3.96 6.42
CA ALA A 29 3.70 -5.07 7.34
C ALA A 29 3.71 -4.53 8.78
N HIS A 30 3.99 -5.40 9.74
CA HIS A 30 4.05 -5.03 11.15
C HIS A 30 5.27 -4.15 11.48
N ASP A 31 6.37 -4.35 10.76
CA ASP A 31 7.58 -3.53 10.79
C ASP A 31 7.42 -2.27 9.92
N ASN A 32 8.19 -1.23 10.27
CA ASN A 32 8.15 0.10 9.64
C ASN A 32 6.79 0.81 9.80
N GLU A 33 6.57 1.87 9.01
CA GLU A 33 5.33 2.62 8.98
C GLU A 33 4.16 1.81 8.38
N THR A 34 2.95 2.06 8.87
CA THR A 34 1.72 1.54 8.25
C THR A 34 1.51 2.15 6.86
N LEU A 35 0.63 1.54 6.05
CA LEU A 35 0.28 2.08 4.74
C LEU A 35 -0.26 3.53 4.84
N PHE A 36 -1.14 3.80 5.80
CA PHE A 36 -1.69 5.14 5.99
C PHE A 36 -0.63 6.15 6.41
N ASP A 37 0.27 5.74 7.32
CA ASP A 37 1.36 6.57 7.81
C ASP A 37 2.33 6.94 6.69
N ILE A 38 2.79 5.97 5.90
CA ILE A 38 3.76 6.21 4.83
C ILE A 38 3.17 7.05 3.70
N VAL A 39 1.89 6.83 3.36
CA VAL A 39 1.16 7.68 2.41
C VAL A 39 1.12 9.11 2.94
N SER A 40 0.73 9.31 4.20
CA SER A 40 0.64 10.63 4.83
C SER A 40 1.99 11.35 4.93
N LEU A 41 3.09 10.61 5.07
CA LEU A 41 4.43 11.19 5.10
C LEU A 41 4.94 11.60 3.71
N LYS A 42 4.78 10.73 2.70
CA LYS A 42 5.42 10.89 1.38
C LYS A 42 4.61 11.72 0.38
N THR A 43 3.32 11.92 0.63
CA THR A 43 2.47 12.70 -0.29
C THR A 43 2.49 14.20 0.07
N PRO A 44 2.19 15.10 -0.91
CA PRO A 44 2.13 16.54 -0.66
C PRO A 44 1.17 16.90 0.48
N VAL A 45 1.50 17.94 1.24
CA VAL A 45 0.77 18.33 2.45
C VAL A 45 -0.64 18.86 2.12
N GLU A 46 -0.80 19.40 0.91
CA GLU A 46 -1.99 20.05 0.39
C GLU A 46 -3.09 19.06 0.01
N LEU A 47 -2.75 17.79 -0.22
CA LEU A 47 -3.72 16.74 -0.51
C LEU A 47 -4.66 16.51 0.68
N THR A 48 -5.91 16.24 0.37
CA THR A 48 -6.95 15.98 1.36
C THR A 48 -6.83 14.57 1.94
N VAL A 49 -7.47 14.31 3.08
CA VAL A 49 -7.58 12.94 3.60
C VAL A 49 -8.32 12.03 2.63
N ASP A 50 -9.33 12.52 1.91
CA ASP A 50 -10.04 11.75 0.87
C ASP A 50 -9.06 11.32 -0.26
N ASP A 51 -8.15 12.19 -0.70
CA ASP A 51 -7.11 11.83 -1.68
C ASP A 51 -6.18 10.75 -1.13
N ARG A 52 -5.75 10.88 0.13
CA ARG A 52 -4.89 9.87 0.78
C ARG A 52 -5.60 8.52 0.93
N CYS A 53 -6.91 8.52 1.20
CA CYS A 53 -7.70 7.29 1.24
C CYS A 53 -7.72 6.59 -0.13
N ARG A 54 -7.84 7.36 -1.22
CA ARG A 54 -7.76 6.81 -2.59
C ARG A 54 -6.38 6.25 -2.91
N ILE A 55 -5.31 6.90 -2.43
CA ILE A 55 -3.93 6.40 -2.60
C ILE A 55 -3.72 5.10 -1.80
N ASN A 56 -4.24 5.01 -0.56
CA ASN A 56 -4.24 3.77 0.22
C ASN A 56 -4.96 2.65 -0.54
N HIS A 57 -6.16 2.92 -1.04
CA HIS A 57 -6.94 1.97 -1.83
C HIS A 57 -6.21 1.53 -3.11
N LEU A 58 -5.53 2.44 -3.81
CA LEU A 58 -4.73 2.12 -4.99
C LEU A 58 -3.57 1.17 -4.63
N ALA A 59 -2.85 1.43 -3.53
CA ALA A 59 -1.76 0.58 -3.10
C ALA A 59 -2.24 -0.84 -2.74
N SER A 60 -3.34 -0.95 -1.97
CA SER A 60 -3.96 -2.25 -1.68
C SER A 60 -4.51 -2.94 -2.93
N SER A 61 -5.06 -2.19 -3.89
CA SER A 61 -5.55 -2.72 -5.18
C SER A 61 -4.45 -3.38 -6.00
N ILE A 62 -3.27 -2.75 -6.09
CA ILE A 62 -2.12 -3.31 -6.81
C ILE A 62 -1.76 -4.69 -6.23
N ILE A 63 -1.73 -4.80 -4.90
CA ILE A 63 -1.44 -6.07 -4.23
C ILE A 63 -2.58 -7.07 -4.43
N ALA A 64 -3.82 -6.67 -4.19
CA ALA A 64 -5.00 -7.52 -4.33
C ALA A 64 -5.20 -8.07 -5.75
N LEU A 65 -4.81 -7.32 -6.78
CA LEU A 65 -4.98 -7.72 -8.18
C LEU A 65 -3.70 -8.29 -8.81
N SER A 66 -2.58 -8.32 -8.06
CA SER A 66 -1.34 -8.96 -8.50
C SER A 66 -1.46 -10.48 -8.62
N GLN A 67 -0.71 -11.08 -9.55
CA GLN A 67 -0.43 -12.51 -9.50
C GLN A 67 0.50 -12.83 -8.32
N GLY A 68 0.47 -14.07 -7.84
CA GLY A 68 1.20 -14.49 -6.64
C GLY A 68 0.38 -14.36 -5.36
N VAL A 69 1.05 -14.31 -4.22
CA VAL A 69 0.40 -14.33 -2.90
C VAL A 69 0.36 -12.90 -2.33
N PRO A 70 -0.82 -12.24 -2.28
CA PRO A 70 -0.93 -10.95 -1.62
C PRO A 70 -0.86 -11.14 -0.11
N PHE A 71 -0.17 -10.21 0.52
CA PHE A 71 -0.13 -10.07 1.96
C PHE A 71 -0.60 -8.66 2.32
N PHE A 72 -1.45 -8.58 3.33
CA PHE A 72 -2.00 -7.33 3.85
C PHE A 72 -1.71 -7.26 5.34
N HIS A 73 -1.25 -6.10 5.79
CA HIS A 73 -1.12 -5.84 7.21
C HIS A 73 -2.50 -5.58 7.82
N ALA A 74 -2.76 -6.18 8.98
CA ALA A 74 -4.00 -5.94 9.71
C ALA A 74 -4.18 -4.43 9.99
N GLY A 75 -5.23 -3.85 9.41
CA GLY A 75 -5.52 -2.43 9.49
C GLY A 75 -5.35 -1.66 8.17
N ASP A 76 -4.76 -2.26 7.13
CA ASP A 76 -4.71 -1.66 5.79
C ASP A 76 -6.13 -1.31 5.29
N GLU A 77 -7.10 -2.18 5.60
CA GLU A 77 -8.50 -2.05 5.20
C GLU A 77 -9.24 -0.94 5.96
N ILE A 78 -8.69 -0.43 7.07
CA ILE A 78 -9.31 0.60 7.92
C ILE A 78 -8.38 1.79 8.16
N LEU A 79 -7.42 2.03 7.27
CA LEU A 79 -6.51 3.18 7.31
C LEU A 79 -5.69 3.25 8.60
N ARG A 80 -5.37 2.11 9.22
CA ARG A 80 -4.64 2.05 10.49
C ARG A 80 -3.40 2.93 10.47
N SER A 81 -3.23 3.71 11.52
CA SER A 81 -2.03 4.51 11.81
C SER A 81 -1.42 4.06 13.13
N LYS A 82 -0.09 4.11 13.23
CA LYS A 82 0.65 3.99 14.49
C LYS A 82 0.99 5.37 15.07
N SER A 83 0.43 6.46 14.54
CA SER A 83 1.03 7.79 14.68
C SER A 83 2.55 7.74 14.46
N LEU A 84 2.94 6.96 13.45
CA LEU A 84 4.30 6.70 12.99
C LEU A 84 5.20 5.80 13.86
N ASP A 85 4.80 5.34 15.07
CA ASP A 85 5.67 4.47 15.92
C ASP A 85 4.97 3.74 17.09
N HIS A 86 3.67 3.92 17.32
CA HIS A 86 2.93 3.22 18.38
C HIS A 86 2.50 1.84 17.92
N ASP A 87 3.20 0.80 18.38
CA ASP A 87 3.02 -0.57 17.89
C ASP A 87 1.68 -1.24 18.27
N TRP A 88 1.07 -0.85 19.38
CA TRP A 88 -0.13 -1.50 19.90
C TRP A 88 -1.20 -0.48 20.29
N VAL A 89 -2.29 -0.45 19.53
CA VAL A 89 -3.49 0.31 19.91
C VAL A 89 -4.72 -0.49 19.50
N ASN A 90 -5.75 -0.48 20.34
CA ASN A 90 -7.02 -1.10 20.01
C ASN A 90 -7.73 -0.23 18.96
N ILE A 91 -7.79 -0.72 17.73
CA ILE A 91 -8.39 0.02 16.62
C ILE A 91 -9.90 -0.21 16.66
N SER A 92 -10.66 0.88 16.68
CA SER A 92 -12.10 0.86 16.49
C SER A 92 -12.41 1.55 15.17
N TYR A 93 -13.57 1.25 14.57
CA TYR A 93 -13.99 1.96 13.35
C TYR A 93 -14.27 3.47 13.56
N GLU A 94 -14.20 3.96 14.80
CA GLU A 94 -14.36 5.38 15.13
C GLU A 94 -13.09 6.20 14.85
N THR A 95 -11.90 5.61 15.03
CA THR A 95 -10.63 6.31 14.85
C THR A 95 -9.57 5.38 14.30
N ASN A 96 -8.72 5.88 13.41
CA ASN A 96 -7.62 5.09 12.84
C ASN A 96 -6.30 5.20 13.62
N ASN A 97 -6.29 5.88 14.77
CA ASN A 97 -5.10 6.14 15.60
C ASN A 97 -4.06 7.15 15.03
N TRP A 98 -4.44 7.98 14.05
CA TRP A 98 -3.63 9.11 13.58
C TRP A 98 -3.65 10.30 14.54
N GLY A 99 -2.49 10.91 14.80
CA GLY A 99 -2.37 12.14 15.57
C GLY A 99 -2.53 11.98 17.08
N VAL A 100 -2.23 10.80 17.64
CA VAL A 100 -2.38 10.53 19.09
C VAL A 100 -1.16 10.90 19.93
N GLY A 101 -0.13 11.48 19.31
CA GLY A 101 1.10 11.89 19.97
C GLY A 101 2.29 11.79 19.01
N LEU A 102 3.41 12.42 19.38
CA LEU A 102 4.65 12.23 18.65
C LEU A 102 5.19 10.81 18.87
N PRO A 103 5.78 10.19 17.84
CA PRO A 103 6.48 8.92 17.99
C PRO A 103 7.69 9.03 18.94
N LEU A 104 8.19 7.91 19.46
CA LEU A 104 9.24 7.90 20.48
C LEU A 104 10.49 8.63 19.98
N ARG A 105 11.02 9.51 20.83
CA ARG A 105 12.17 10.38 20.50
C ARG A 105 13.38 9.58 20.02
N GLU A 106 13.71 8.49 20.72
CA GLU A 106 14.90 7.67 20.48
C GLU A 106 15.04 7.23 19.01
N LYS A 107 13.91 6.92 18.35
CA LYS A 107 13.88 6.45 16.96
C LYS A 107 13.53 7.55 15.95
N ASN A 108 12.84 8.60 16.38
CA ASN A 108 12.14 9.51 15.46
C ASN A 108 12.49 10.99 15.59
N GLU A 109 13.39 11.39 16.51
CA GLU A 109 13.71 12.81 16.76
C GLU A 109 14.10 13.58 15.49
N ASN A 110 14.93 12.98 14.64
CA ASN A 110 15.38 13.62 13.40
C ASN A 110 14.23 13.87 12.40
N ASN A 111 13.15 13.09 12.49
CA ASN A 111 11.98 13.20 11.62
C ASN A 111 10.89 14.11 12.23
N TRP A 112 10.98 14.49 13.51
CA TRP A 112 9.96 15.30 14.17
C TRP A 112 9.61 16.62 13.47
N PRO A 113 10.56 17.38 12.87
CA PRO A 113 10.21 18.57 12.11
C PRO A 113 9.28 18.29 10.92
N LEU A 114 9.39 17.12 10.30
CA LEU A 114 8.51 16.66 9.22
C LEU A 114 7.16 16.15 9.74
N ILE A 115 7.19 15.44 10.86
CA ILE A 115 6.07 14.70 11.44
C ILE A 115 5.10 15.62 12.17
N LYS A 116 5.62 16.47 13.04
CA LYS A 116 4.84 17.34 13.94
C LYS A 116 3.78 18.16 13.21
N PRO A 117 4.07 18.87 12.09
CA PRO A 117 3.03 19.64 11.39
C PRO A 117 1.94 18.76 10.79
N ARG A 118 2.25 17.52 10.37
CA ARG A 118 1.27 16.59 9.78
C ARG A 118 0.32 16.02 10.83
N LEU A 119 0.86 15.61 11.98
CA LEU A 119 0.04 15.08 13.09
C LEU A 119 -0.87 16.16 13.69
N ALA A 120 -0.41 17.42 13.71
CA ALA A 120 -1.18 18.54 14.23
C ALA A 120 -2.28 19.03 13.26
N ASN A 121 -2.19 18.68 11.98
CA ASN A 121 -3.14 19.15 10.98
C ASN A 121 -4.41 18.26 10.93
N PRO A 122 -5.59 18.80 11.26
CA PRO A 122 -6.84 18.02 11.22
C PRO A 122 -7.17 17.47 9.83
N SER A 123 -6.70 18.09 8.74
CA SER A 123 -6.96 17.64 7.37
C SER A 123 -6.30 16.30 7.01
N PHE A 124 -5.43 15.78 7.87
CA PHE A 124 -4.82 14.45 7.72
C PHE A 124 -5.61 13.35 8.43
N LYS A 125 -6.51 13.70 9.36
CA LYS A 125 -7.15 12.73 10.23
C LYS A 125 -8.41 12.15 9.56
N PRO A 126 -8.48 10.83 9.31
CA PRO A 126 -9.69 10.21 8.79
C PRO A 126 -10.81 10.22 9.82
N GLU A 127 -11.99 10.64 9.38
CA GLU A 127 -13.25 10.39 10.08
C GLU A 127 -13.75 8.95 9.82
N LYS A 128 -14.68 8.48 10.67
CA LYS A 128 -15.36 7.18 10.54
C LYS A 128 -15.87 6.87 9.13
N ARG A 129 -16.43 7.86 8.42
CA ARG A 129 -16.91 7.68 7.03
C ARG A 129 -15.81 7.19 6.09
N HIS A 130 -14.58 7.67 6.25
CA HIS A 130 -13.45 7.25 5.42
C HIS A 130 -13.00 5.84 5.77
N ILE A 131 -12.97 5.51 7.07
CA ILE A 131 -12.58 4.19 7.57
C ILE A 131 -13.54 3.12 7.04
N LEU A 132 -14.85 3.37 7.12
CA LEU A 132 -15.87 2.47 6.60
C LEU A 132 -15.80 2.36 5.07
N ALA A 133 -15.62 3.47 4.36
CA ALA A 133 -15.46 3.45 2.90
C ALA A 133 -14.20 2.67 2.47
N ALA A 134 -13.08 2.79 3.21
CA ALA A 134 -11.88 2.02 2.96
C ALA A 134 -12.12 0.51 3.14
N LEU A 135 -12.86 0.13 4.19
CA LEU A 135 -13.22 -1.26 4.46
C LEU A 135 -14.10 -1.84 3.36
N ASP A 136 -15.15 -1.13 2.96
CA ASP A 136 -16.08 -1.55 1.91
C ASP A 136 -15.33 -1.76 0.59
N ASN A 137 -14.48 -0.80 0.20
CA ASN A 137 -13.66 -0.89 -0.99
C ASN A 137 -12.67 -2.06 -0.92
N PHE A 138 -12.06 -2.32 0.23
CA PHE A 138 -11.14 -3.44 0.41
C PHE A 138 -11.85 -4.79 0.27
N VAL A 139 -13.04 -4.92 0.85
CA VAL A 139 -13.90 -6.11 0.69
C VAL A 139 -14.26 -6.33 -0.77
N ASP A 140 -14.59 -5.28 -1.51
CA ASP A 140 -14.90 -5.38 -2.95
C ASP A 140 -13.69 -5.79 -3.79
N LEU A 141 -12.49 -5.30 -3.48
CA LEU A 141 -11.26 -5.76 -4.12
C LEU A 141 -11.03 -7.26 -3.93
N LEU A 142 -11.25 -7.76 -2.71
CA LEU A 142 -11.11 -9.19 -2.44
C LEU A 142 -12.12 -10.00 -3.25
N LYS A 143 -13.38 -9.56 -3.33
CA LYS A 143 -14.40 -10.22 -4.18
C LYS A 143 -13.93 -10.31 -5.64
N ILE A 144 -13.37 -9.22 -6.20
CA ILE A 144 -12.82 -9.21 -7.56
C ILE A 144 -11.68 -10.23 -7.71
N ARG A 145 -10.71 -10.21 -6.77
CA ARG A 145 -9.55 -11.11 -6.77
C ARG A 145 -9.94 -12.58 -6.83
N TYR A 146 -11.04 -12.98 -6.18
CA TYR A 146 -11.44 -14.38 -6.16
C TYR A 146 -11.92 -14.93 -7.52
N SER A 147 -11.96 -14.09 -8.56
CA SER A 147 -12.03 -14.54 -9.95
C SER A 147 -10.79 -15.34 -10.37
N PRO A 148 -10.90 -16.36 -11.24
CA PRO A 148 -9.77 -17.26 -11.55
C PRO A 148 -8.55 -16.57 -12.20
N LEU A 149 -8.75 -15.52 -12.99
CA LEU A 149 -7.66 -14.90 -13.78
C LEU A 149 -6.64 -14.12 -12.93
N PHE A 150 -6.98 -13.72 -11.70
CA PHE A 150 -6.07 -13.02 -10.78
C PHE A 150 -5.18 -13.97 -9.95
N ARG A 151 -5.34 -15.28 -10.13
CA ARG A 151 -4.70 -16.31 -9.28
C ARG A 151 -4.15 -17.47 -10.11
N LEU A 152 -3.46 -17.17 -11.21
CA LEU A 152 -2.83 -18.17 -12.05
C LEU A 152 -1.69 -18.84 -11.28
N GLY A 153 -1.72 -20.17 -11.20
CA GLY A 153 -0.81 -20.94 -10.33
C GLY A 153 0.55 -21.29 -10.94
N THR A 154 0.83 -20.92 -12.19
CA THR A 154 2.09 -21.28 -12.88
C THR A 154 2.68 -20.11 -13.66
N ALA A 155 4.00 -20.10 -13.80
CA ALA A 155 4.70 -19.11 -14.61
C ALA A 155 4.25 -19.14 -16.09
N ASN A 156 4.07 -20.34 -16.66
CA ASN A 156 3.62 -20.48 -18.06
C ASN A 156 2.26 -19.84 -18.27
N SER A 157 1.28 -20.08 -17.38
CA SER A 157 -0.04 -19.47 -17.50
C SER A 157 0.02 -17.94 -17.44
N ILE A 158 0.88 -17.37 -16.59
CA ILE A 158 1.09 -15.92 -16.51
C ILE A 158 1.72 -15.40 -17.81
N GLN A 159 2.80 -16.05 -18.29
CA GLN A 159 3.49 -15.68 -19.52
C GLN A 159 2.58 -15.77 -20.76
N GLU A 160 1.60 -16.66 -20.77
CA GLU A 160 0.63 -16.77 -21.86
C GLU A 160 -0.48 -15.71 -21.79
N ARG A 161 -0.94 -15.35 -20.59
CA ARG A 161 -2.23 -14.65 -20.41
C ARG A 161 -2.12 -13.22 -19.90
N VAL A 162 -1.08 -12.89 -19.14
CA VAL A 162 -0.92 -11.54 -18.56
C VAL A 162 -0.11 -10.68 -19.50
N ARG A 163 -0.63 -9.52 -19.86
CA ARG A 163 0.05 -8.52 -20.68
C ARG A 163 -0.01 -7.17 -19.98
N PHE A 164 0.90 -6.28 -20.34
CA PHE A 164 0.82 -4.88 -19.94
C PHE A 164 0.79 -4.03 -21.20
N HIS A 165 -0.18 -3.14 -21.31
CA HIS A 165 -0.48 -2.43 -22.55
C HIS A 165 0.14 -1.03 -22.61
N ASN A 166 0.28 -0.35 -21.47
CA ASN A 166 0.89 0.97 -21.40
C ASN A 166 2.40 0.86 -21.12
N THR A 167 3.21 0.65 -22.17
CA THR A 167 4.66 0.39 -22.07
C THR A 167 5.44 1.14 -23.15
N GLY A 168 6.78 1.16 -23.05
CA GLY A 168 7.66 1.78 -24.05
C GLY A 168 7.96 3.25 -23.77
N GLN A 169 8.63 3.95 -24.70
CA GLN A 169 9.04 5.35 -24.51
C GLN A 169 7.86 6.33 -24.50
N GLU A 170 6.74 5.97 -25.14
CA GLU A 170 5.54 6.80 -25.26
C GLU A 170 4.45 6.47 -24.24
N HIS A 171 4.80 5.74 -23.17
CA HIS A 171 3.82 5.37 -22.14
C HIS A 171 3.25 6.59 -21.42
N LEU A 172 1.98 6.48 -21.00
CA LEU A 172 1.38 7.45 -20.09
C LEU A 172 1.97 7.27 -18.69
N ASN A 173 2.51 8.34 -18.12
CA ASN A 173 3.09 8.30 -16.77
C ASN A 173 2.07 7.83 -15.73
N CYS A 174 2.55 7.07 -14.75
CA CYS A 174 1.77 6.60 -13.59
C CYS A 174 0.51 5.79 -13.92
N THR A 175 0.43 5.19 -15.11
CA THR A 175 -0.71 4.37 -15.54
C THR A 175 -0.26 2.95 -15.82
N LEU A 176 -0.87 1.96 -15.15
CA LEU A 176 -0.68 0.54 -15.43
C LEU A 176 -1.96 -0.02 -16.06
N CYS A 177 -1.85 -0.61 -17.24
CA CYS A 177 -2.94 -1.26 -17.95
C CYS A 177 -2.55 -2.72 -18.18
N SER A 178 -3.27 -3.66 -17.56
CA SER A 178 -2.96 -5.10 -17.54
C SER A 178 -4.15 -5.96 -17.96
#